data_AF-A0A964PFR9-F1
#
_entry.id   AF-A0A964PFR9-F1
#
_cell.length_a   1.000
_cell.length_b   1.000
_cell.length_c   1.000
_cell.angle_alpha   90.00
_cell.angle_beta   90.00
_cell.angle_gamma   90.00
#
_symmetry.space_group_name_H-M   'P 1'
#
loop_
_entity.id
_entity.type
_entity.pdbx_description
1 polymer ?
#
loop_
_entity_poly.entity_id
_entity_poly.type
_entity_poly.pdbx_seq_one_letter_code
_entity_poly.pdbx_strand_id
1 'polypeptide(L)'
;MMPDVWCPFNSQTTWWFPAAYPLMYLPSFCTFRMTGIWRSFVAQRCLWAMGSALTFHQAEVIQQRNVHNLLKDFEDEVPGYLRNESICEILENVKLKPGREAVGGNLLRCYEALAGQGIFPKKELQLVRAWLRDLDAIAGGLVL
;
A
#
# COMPACT_ATOMS: atom_id res chain seq x y z
N MET A 1 -13.37 0.87 9.56
CA MET A 1 -13.98 1.57 8.42
C MET A 1 -14.73 0.53 7.59
N MET A 2 -15.91 0.85 7.04
CA MET A 2 -16.63 -0.10 6.17
C MET A 2 -15.78 -0.42 4.93
N PRO A 3 -15.90 -1.62 4.35
CA PRO A 3 -15.43 -1.87 2.99
C PRO A 3 -15.94 -0.77 2.03
N ASP A 4 -15.18 -0.46 0.99
CA ASP A 4 -15.54 0.49 -0.09
C ASP A 4 -15.42 1.99 0.25
N VAL A 5 -14.77 2.33 1.36
CA VAL A 5 -14.34 3.71 1.65
C VAL A 5 -12.82 3.82 1.61
N TRP A 6 -12.30 4.53 0.62
CA TRP A 6 -10.87 4.77 0.47
C TRP A 6 -10.38 5.87 1.41
N CYS A 7 -9.47 5.53 2.33
CA CYS A 7 -8.84 6.51 3.21
C CYS A 7 -7.32 6.29 3.28
N PRO A 8 -6.49 7.18 2.73
CA PRO A 8 -5.05 7.01 2.84
C PRO A 8 -4.60 7.10 4.30
N PHE A 9 -3.58 6.33 4.67
CA PHE A 9 -3.04 6.28 6.02
C PHE A 9 -1.51 6.29 6.02
N ASN A 10 -0.92 6.77 7.11
CA ASN A 10 0.53 6.96 7.18
C ASN A 10 1.28 5.61 7.19
N SER A 11 2.56 5.60 6.84
CA SER A 11 3.46 4.47 7.13
C SER A 11 4.07 4.59 8.53
N GLN A 12 4.20 5.80 9.06
CA GLN A 12 4.71 6.10 10.38
C GLN A 12 3.65 5.82 11.46
N THR A 13 4.09 5.35 12.62
CA THR A 13 3.24 5.05 13.79
C THR A 13 2.03 4.15 13.50
N THR A 14 2.12 3.32 12.45
CA THR A 14 1.02 2.43 12.05
C THR A 14 1.28 1.02 12.55
N TRP A 15 0.30 0.49 13.27
CA TRP A 15 0.39 -0.87 13.81
C TRP A 15 -0.05 -1.88 12.75
N TRP A 16 0.75 -2.94 12.61
CA TRP A 16 0.50 -4.03 11.68
C TRP A 16 0.36 -5.33 12.46
N PHE A 17 -0.67 -6.10 12.14
CA PHE A 17 -0.79 -7.48 12.60
C PHE A 17 -0.04 -8.41 11.65
N PRO A 18 0.49 -9.55 12.12
CA PRO A 18 1.32 -10.45 11.30
C PRO A 18 0.74 -10.78 9.92
N ALA A 19 -0.56 -11.09 9.85
CA ALA A 19 -1.25 -11.37 8.59
C ALA A 19 -1.27 -10.24 7.56
N ALA A 20 -0.95 -9.02 7.98
CA ALA A 20 -0.90 -7.85 7.12
C ALA A 20 0.54 -7.38 6.86
N TYR A 21 1.57 -8.05 7.39
CA TYR A 21 2.98 -7.69 7.13
C TYR A 21 3.35 -7.59 5.65
N PRO A 22 2.83 -8.42 4.72
CA PRO A 22 3.11 -8.22 3.29
C PRO A 22 2.75 -6.80 2.81
N LEU A 23 1.71 -6.20 3.38
CA LEU A 23 1.22 -4.86 3.02
C LEU A 23 2.07 -3.71 3.60
N MET A 24 3.10 -4.02 4.39
CA MET A 24 4.05 -3.02 4.87
C MET A 24 4.94 -2.47 3.75
N TYR A 25 5.03 -3.18 2.61
CA TYR A 25 5.76 -2.76 1.40
C TYR A 25 5.51 -1.29 1.07
N LEU A 26 6.57 -0.55 0.73
CA LEU A 26 6.49 0.85 0.28
C LEU A 26 6.97 0.94 -1.16
N PRO A 27 6.17 1.51 -2.08
CA PRO A 27 6.57 1.63 -3.46
C PRO A 27 7.72 2.62 -3.64
N SER A 28 8.64 2.30 -4.55
CA SER A 28 9.90 3.05 -4.73
C SER A 28 9.93 3.90 -5.99
N PHE A 29 9.08 3.63 -6.98
CA PHE A 29 9.02 4.38 -8.24
C PHE A 29 7.81 5.32 -8.32
N CYS A 30 7.45 5.94 -7.19
CA CYS A 30 6.54 7.08 -7.12
C CYS A 30 7.18 8.21 -6.30
N THR A 31 6.60 9.40 -6.36
CA THR A 31 7.02 10.54 -5.54
C THR A 31 6.88 10.23 -4.06
N PHE A 32 7.75 10.81 -3.21
CA PHE A 32 7.73 10.58 -1.77
C PHE A 32 6.37 10.93 -1.13
N ARG A 33 5.70 11.98 -1.63
CA ARG A 33 4.36 12.39 -1.18
C ARG A 33 3.29 11.33 -1.45
N MET A 34 3.44 10.56 -2.53
CA MET A 34 2.49 9.52 -2.93
C MET A 34 2.82 8.13 -2.38
N THR A 35 4.06 7.87 -1.98
CA THR A 35 4.50 6.55 -1.48
C THR A 35 3.58 6.03 -0.38
N GLY A 36 3.24 6.84 0.61
CA GLY A 36 2.30 6.46 1.66
C GLY A 36 0.88 6.25 1.12
N ILE A 37 0.36 7.23 0.37
CA ILE A 37 -1.02 7.28 -0.12
C ILE A 37 -1.35 6.09 -1.03
N TRP A 38 -0.57 5.87 -2.09
CA TRP A 38 -0.84 4.82 -3.08
C TRP A 38 -0.69 3.43 -2.47
N ARG A 39 0.27 3.27 -1.57
CA ARG A 39 0.42 2.07 -0.77
C ARG A 39 -0.78 1.80 0.14
N SER A 40 -1.36 2.84 0.74
CA SER A 40 -2.57 2.70 1.56
C SER A 40 -3.76 2.18 0.77
N PHE A 41 -3.90 2.57 -0.51
CA PHE A 41 -4.97 2.04 -1.35
C PHE A 41 -4.75 0.55 -1.64
N VAL A 42 -3.54 0.16 -2.02
CA VAL A 42 -3.22 -1.27 -2.22
C VAL A 42 -3.46 -2.08 -0.94
N ALA A 43 -3.02 -1.56 0.21
CA ALA A 43 -3.20 -2.22 1.49
C ALA A 43 -4.68 -2.36 1.88
N GLN A 44 -5.47 -1.28 1.80
CA GLN A 44 -6.90 -1.33 2.08
C GLN A 44 -7.63 -2.36 1.21
N ARG A 45 -7.31 -2.38 -0.09
CA ARG A 45 -7.91 -3.36 -1.02
C ARG A 45 -7.65 -4.79 -0.59
N CYS A 46 -6.44 -5.08 -0.12
CA CYS A 46 -6.05 -6.41 0.35
C CYS A 46 -6.67 -6.75 1.71
N LEU A 47 -6.75 -5.78 2.63
CA LEU A 47 -7.41 -5.94 3.93
C LEU A 47 -8.89 -6.29 3.77
N TRP A 48 -9.60 -5.63 2.85
CA TRP A 48 -10.99 -5.96 2.55
C TRP A 48 -11.14 -7.38 2.03
N ALA A 49 -10.27 -7.82 1.12
CA ALA A 49 -10.27 -9.21 0.64
C ALA A 49 -10.00 -10.22 1.77
N MET A 50 -9.16 -9.87 2.74
CA MET A 50 -8.91 -10.67 3.94
C MET A 50 -10.09 -10.70 4.93
N GLY A 51 -11.15 -9.90 4.71
CA GLY A 51 -12.26 -9.75 5.66
C GLY A 51 -11.87 -8.91 6.89
N SER A 52 -10.83 -8.08 6.77
CA SER A 52 -10.34 -7.17 7.81
C SER A 52 -10.60 -5.71 7.43
N ALA A 53 -10.38 -4.81 8.38
CA ALA A 53 -10.63 -3.38 8.20
C ALA A 53 -9.50 -2.52 8.78
N LEU A 54 -9.37 -1.32 8.23
CA LEU A 54 -8.55 -0.25 8.80
C LEU A 54 -9.31 0.43 9.95
N THR A 55 -8.59 0.71 11.04
CA THR A 55 -9.06 1.50 12.19
C THR A 55 -8.05 2.60 12.50
N PHE A 56 -8.55 3.70 13.07
CA PHE A 56 -7.74 4.82 13.52
C PHE A 56 -7.85 4.92 15.04
N HIS A 57 -6.74 5.25 15.69
CA HIS A 57 -6.67 5.48 17.13
C HIS A 57 -6.05 6.86 17.43
N GLN A 58 -6.03 7.22 18.71
CA GLN A 58 -5.45 8.49 19.16
C GLN A 58 -3.96 8.58 18.86
N ALA A 59 -3.43 9.80 18.72
CA ALA A 59 -2.01 10.01 18.48
C ALA A 59 -1.18 9.47 19.66
N GLU A 60 -0.17 8.65 19.35
CA GLU A 60 0.72 8.04 20.34
C GLU A 60 2.11 8.68 20.39
N VAL A 61 2.41 9.53 19.40
CA VAL A 61 3.74 10.13 19.23
C VAL A 61 3.64 11.61 18.91
N ILE A 62 4.65 12.36 19.34
CA ILE A 62 4.90 13.72 18.86
C ILE A 62 5.80 13.62 17.64
N GLN A 63 5.31 14.08 16.49
CA GLN A 63 6.07 14.03 15.25
C GLN A 63 6.94 15.28 15.09
N GLN A 64 8.26 15.12 15.11
CA GLN A 64 9.18 16.15 14.65
C GLN A 64 9.28 16.09 13.13
N ARG A 65 8.78 17.13 12.46
CA ARG A 65 8.74 17.21 10.99
C ARG A 65 10.03 17.78 10.44
N ASN A 66 10.43 17.28 9.27
CA ASN A 66 11.47 17.91 8.46
C ASN A 66 10.98 19.26 7.93
N VAL A 67 11.91 20.18 7.65
CA VAL A 67 11.56 21.43 6.97
C VAL A 67 11.08 21.12 5.56
N HIS A 68 9.91 21.66 5.20
CA HIS A 68 9.26 21.43 3.92
C HIS A 68 9.65 22.49 2.89
N ASN A 69 9.80 22.08 1.63
CA ASN A 69 9.76 22.99 0.49
C ASN A 69 8.38 22.90 -0.15
N LEU A 70 7.53 23.89 0.11
CA LEU A 70 6.12 23.86 -0.24
C LEU A 70 5.87 23.73 -1.75
N LEU A 71 6.70 24.38 -2.59
CA LEU A 71 6.56 24.29 -4.05
C LEU A 71 6.96 22.91 -4.56
N LYS A 72 8.01 22.32 -3.98
CA LYS A 72 8.43 20.97 -4.32
C LYS A 72 7.39 19.93 -3.88
N ASP A 73 6.85 20.10 -2.68
CA ASP A 73 5.82 19.22 -2.16
C ASP A 73 4.55 19.27 -3.01
N PHE A 74 4.14 20.46 -3.42
CA PHE A 74 3.02 20.63 -4.35
C PHE A 74 3.28 19.87 -5.67
N GLU A 75 4.45 20.06 -6.29
CA GLU A 75 4.83 19.35 -7.52
C GLU A 75 4.75 17.82 -7.33
N ASP A 76 5.29 17.31 -6.22
CA ASP A 76 5.28 15.89 -5.89
C ASP A 76 3.87 15.36 -5.53
N GLU A 77 2.91 16.23 -5.22
CA GLU A 77 1.50 15.90 -4.95
C GLU A 77 0.61 15.91 -6.19
N VAL A 78 0.98 16.64 -7.26
CA VAL A 78 0.23 16.69 -8.52
C VAL A 78 -0.16 15.30 -9.06
N PRO A 79 0.72 14.29 -9.08
CA PRO A 79 0.34 12.95 -9.53
C PRO A 79 -0.81 12.35 -8.72
N GLY A 80 -0.88 12.63 -7.42
CA GLY A 80 -1.96 12.17 -6.55
C GLY A 80 -3.30 12.75 -6.97
N TYR A 81 -3.36 14.06 -7.14
CA TYR A 81 -4.59 14.74 -7.60
C TYR A 81 -5.09 14.20 -8.95
N LEU A 82 -4.19 13.82 -9.85
CA LEU A 82 -4.55 13.34 -11.18
C LEU A 82 -4.84 11.84 -11.26
N ARG A 83 -4.34 11.03 -10.31
CA ARG A 83 -4.33 9.57 -10.45
C ARG A 83 -5.05 8.81 -9.35
N ASN A 84 -5.28 9.39 -8.17
CA ASN A 84 -5.82 8.67 -7.02
C ASN A 84 -7.14 7.96 -7.34
N GLU A 85 -8.08 8.64 -7.99
CA GLU A 85 -9.36 8.05 -8.40
C GLU A 85 -9.16 6.85 -9.33
N SER A 86 -8.39 7.01 -10.41
CA SER A 86 -8.09 5.91 -11.33
C SER A 86 -7.38 4.72 -10.65
N ILE A 87 -6.54 4.97 -9.64
CA ILE A 87 -5.88 3.90 -8.87
C ILE A 87 -6.91 3.11 -8.08
N CYS A 88 -7.83 3.79 -7.40
CA CYS A 88 -8.91 3.14 -6.67
C CYS A 88 -9.78 2.30 -7.61
N GLU A 89 -10.21 2.86 -8.73
CA GLU A 89 -11.00 2.14 -9.75
C GLU A 89 -10.28 0.89 -10.28
N ILE A 90 -8.98 0.99 -10.58
CA ILE A 90 -8.18 -0.17 -10.99
C ILE A 90 -8.21 -1.23 -9.91
N LEU A 91 -7.97 -0.85 -8.65
CA LEU A 91 -7.90 -1.76 -7.51
C LEU A 91 -9.24 -2.43 -7.20
N GLU A 92 -10.36 -1.72 -7.31
CA GLU A 92 -11.71 -2.30 -7.15
C GLU A 92 -11.94 -3.44 -8.14
N ASN A 93 -11.50 -3.26 -9.40
CA ASN A 93 -11.65 -4.24 -10.47
C ASN A 93 -10.68 -5.43 -10.37
N VAL A 94 -9.65 -5.38 -9.51
CA VAL A 94 -8.76 -6.52 -9.30
C VAL A 94 -9.48 -7.62 -8.52
N LYS A 95 -9.53 -8.83 -9.10
CA LYS A 95 -10.04 -10.02 -8.42
C LYS A 95 -9.01 -10.55 -7.42
N LEU A 96 -9.31 -10.37 -6.13
CA LEU A 96 -8.47 -10.84 -5.04
C LEU A 96 -9.03 -12.10 -4.39
N LYS A 97 -8.14 -12.96 -3.90
CA LYS A 97 -8.52 -14.17 -3.15
C LYS A 97 -8.80 -13.81 -1.69
N PRO A 98 -9.82 -14.38 -1.05
CA PRO A 98 -10.08 -14.12 0.36
C PRO A 98 -9.06 -14.81 1.29
N GLY A 99 -9.00 -14.35 2.54
CA GLY A 99 -8.24 -14.99 3.62
C GLY A 99 -6.79 -14.50 3.78
N ARG A 100 -6.20 -14.86 4.92
CA ARG A 100 -4.87 -14.39 5.37
C ARG A 100 -3.73 -14.85 4.47
N GLU A 101 -3.74 -16.13 4.08
CA GLU A 101 -2.68 -16.72 3.25
C GLU A 101 -2.57 -16.08 1.86
N ALA A 102 -3.64 -15.41 1.40
CA ALA A 102 -3.70 -14.77 0.10
C ALA A 102 -3.08 -13.37 0.08
N VAL A 103 -2.78 -12.75 1.23
CA VAL A 103 -2.44 -11.31 1.31
C VAL A 103 -1.21 -10.96 0.48
N GLY A 104 -0.12 -11.74 0.60
CA GLY A 104 1.10 -11.51 -0.20
C GLY A 104 0.86 -11.68 -1.70
N GLY A 105 0.11 -12.71 -2.11
CA GLY A 105 -0.26 -12.92 -3.50
C GLY A 105 -1.19 -11.82 -4.04
N ASN A 106 -2.08 -11.29 -3.20
CA ASN A 106 -2.97 -10.19 -3.55
C ASN A 106 -2.22 -8.87 -3.70
N LEU A 107 -1.25 -8.59 -2.82
CA LEU A 107 -0.34 -7.46 -2.96
C LEU A 107 0.30 -7.44 -4.36
N LEU A 108 0.89 -8.56 -4.76
CA LEU A 108 1.53 -8.69 -6.07
C LEU A 108 0.54 -8.47 -7.22
N ARG A 109 -0.67 -9.06 -7.16
CA ARG A 109 -1.72 -8.85 -8.18
C ARG A 109 -2.12 -7.39 -8.32
N CYS A 110 -2.27 -6.66 -7.21
CA CYS A 110 -2.57 -5.23 -7.22
C CYS A 110 -1.46 -4.44 -7.93
N TYR A 111 -0.19 -4.69 -7.59
CA TYR A 111 0.93 -4.02 -8.24
C TYR A 111 1.08 -4.40 -9.72
N GLU A 112 0.80 -5.64 -10.10
CA GLU A 112 0.76 -6.07 -11.50
C GLU A 112 -0.30 -5.33 -12.30
N ALA A 113 -1.50 -5.14 -11.74
CA ALA A 113 -2.57 -4.36 -12.36
C ALA A 113 -2.18 -2.88 -12.51
N LEU A 114 -1.64 -2.26 -11.45
CA LEU A 114 -1.20 -0.86 -11.47
C LEU A 114 -0.03 -0.65 -12.45
N ALA A 115 0.91 -1.59 -12.53
CA ALA A 115 1.99 -1.54 -13.51
C ALA A 115 1.49 -1.74 -14.95
N GLY A 116 0.49 -2.61 -15.14
CA GLY A 116 -0.18 -2.82 -16.44
C GLY A 116 -0.87 -1.56 -16.96
N GLN A 117 -1.36 -0.71 -16.05
CA GLN A 117 -1.99 0.59 -16.38
C GLN A 117 -1.00 1.77 -16.37
N GLY A 118 0.30 1.50 -16.22
CA GLY A 118 1.34 2.54 -16.25
C GLY A 118 1.40 3.45 -15.02
N ILE A 119 0.75 3.09 -13.90
CA ILE A 119 0.88 3.81 -12.62
C ILE A 119 2.29 3.61 -12.04
N PHE A 120 2.82 2.39 -12.18
CA PHE A 120 4.19 2.06 -11.80
C PHE A 120 4.96 1.47 -12.99
N PRO A 121 6.28 1.69 -13.08
CA PRO A 121 7.10 1.00 -14.05
C PRO A 121 7.24 -0.48 -13.68
N LYS A 122 7.43 -1.37 -14.66
CA LYS A 122 7.57 -2.82 -14.44
C LYS A 122 8.67 -3.22 -13.46
N LYS A 123 9.72 -2.39 -13.30
CA LYS A 123 10.79 -2.60 -12.30
C LYS A 123 10.29 -2.54 -10.85
N GLU A 124 9.16 -1.89 -10.57
CA GLU A 124 8.52 -1.92 -9.25
C GLU A 124 8.15 -3.36 -8.85
N LEU A 125 7.72 -4.18 -9.81
CA LEU A 125 7.35 -5.58 -9.55
C LEU A 125 8.52 -6.43 -9.07
N GLN A 126 9.75 -6.07 -9.46
CA GLN A 126 10.95 -6.77 -8.98
C GLN A 126 11.13 -6.55 -7.47
N LEU A 127 10.87 -5.33 -7.00
CA LEU A 127 10.96 -4.96 -5.59
C LEU A 127 9.84 -5.61 -4.77
N VAL A 128 8.61 -5.64 -5.29
CA VAL A 128 7.48 -6.35 -4.64
C VAL A 128 7.80 -7.83 -4.47
N ARG A 129 8.34 -8.49 -5.51
CA ARG A 129 8.74 -9.91 -5.43
C ARG A 129 9.93 -10.13 -4.50
N ALA A 130 10.88 -9.20 -4.43
CA ALA A 130 11.98 -9.26 -3.48
C ALA A 130 11.46 -9.19 -2.04
N TRP A 131 10.62 -8.19 -1.75
CA TRP A 131 9.97 -8.03 -0.45
C TRP A 131 9.22 -9.28 0.02
N LEU A 132 8.38 -9.87 -0.85
CA LEU A 132 7.63 -11.07 -0.51
C LEU A 132 8.53 -12.28 -0.24
N ARG A 133 9.65 -12.39 -0.96
CA ARG A 133 10.65 -13.45 -0.76
C ARG A 133 11.39 -13.29 0.56
N ASP A 134 11.77 -12.06 0.89
CA ASP A 134 12.47 -11.76 2.14
C ASP A 134 11.56 -12.02 3.35
N LEU A 135 10.28 -11.66 3.24
CA LEU A 135 9.28 -12.01 4.26
C LEU A 135 9.12 -13.51 4.44
N ASP A 136 9.01 -14.28 3.35
CA ASP A 136 8.89 -15.74 3.40
C ASP A 136 10.12 -16.39 4.06
N ALA A 137 11.32 -15.91 3.71
CA ALA A 137 12.57 -16.38 4.30
C ALA A 137 12.65 -16.12 5.81
N ILE A 138 12.10 -15.00 6.30
CA ILE A 138 12.09 -14.66 7.74
C ILE A 138 10.96 -15.40 8.48
N ALA A 139 9.80 -15.60 7.84
CA ALA A 139 8.66 -16.30 8.43
C ALA A 139 8.92 -17.80 8.61
N GLY A 140 9.94 -18.36 7.95
CA GLY A 140 10.30 -19.78 8.09
C GLY A 140 9.20 -20.73 7.63
N GLY A 141 8.39 -20.32 6.65
CA GLY A 141 7.24 -21.09 6.17
C GLY A 141 5.99 -21.03 7.07
N LEU A 142 6.00 -20.21 8.13
CA LEU A 142 4.76 -19.85 8.81
C LEU A 142 3.92 -18.98 7.88
N VAL A 143 2.66 -19.38 7.70
CA VAL A 143 1.68 -18.54 7.03
C VAL A 143 1.42 -17.34 7.92
N LEU A 144 1.99 -16.19 7.52
CA LEU A 144 1.64 -14.88 8.09
C LEU A 144 0.22 -14.52 7.67
#